data_AF-A0A1V4D8Q6-F1
#
_entry.id   AF-A0A1V4D8Q6-F1
#
_cell.length_a   1.000
_cell.length_b   1.000
_cell.length_c   1.000
_cell.angle_alpha   90.00
_cell.angle_beta   90.00
_cell.angle_gamma   90.00
#
_symmetry.space_group_name_H-M   'P 1'
#
loop_
_entity.id
_entity.type
_entity.pdbx_description
1 polymer ?
#
loop_
_entity_poly.entity_id
_entity_poly.type
_entity_poly.pdbx_seq_one_letter_code
_entity_poly.pdbx_strand_id
1 'polypeptide(L)' 'MAKATAKSGKTSGRRMAARGGAKSGGMEMRTKEDLYREAQKAGIEGRSQMSKSQLISALRHR' A
#
# COMPACT_ATOMS: atom_id res chain seq x y z
N MET A 1 39.66 31.61 -15.80
CA MET A 1 38.24 31.44 -15.41
C MET A 1 38.19 30.86 -14.02
N ALA A 2 37.83 31.64 -13.01
CA ALA A 2 37.55 31.14 -11.68
C ALA A 2 36.39 31.96 -11.10
N LYS A 3 35.34 31.26 -10.64
CA LYS A 3 34.46 31.68 -9.54
C LYS A 3 33.52 30.52 -9.20
N ALA A 4 33.86 29.83 -8.11
CA ALA A 4 32.92 29.03 -7.35
C ALA A 4 32.08 29.96 -6.48
N THR A 5 30.76 29.82 -6.44
CA THR A 5 29.92 30.33 -5.36
C THR A 5 28.58 29.60 -5.24
N ALA A 6 28.27 29.26 -3.99
CA ALA A 6 26.95 29.22 -3.37
C ALA A 6 26.01 28.02 -3.57
N LYS A 7 26.14 27.08 -2.61
CA LYS A 7 25.06 26.54 -1.77
C LYS A 7 23.74 27.33 -1.88
N SER A 8 22.73 26.70 -2.47
CA SER A 8 21.31 27.00 -2.25
C SER A 8 20.61 25.63 -2.20
N GLY A 9 20.22 25.09 -1.06
CA GLY A 9 19.25 25.76 -0.18
C GLY A 9 17.85 25.70 -0.79
N LYS A 10 17.51 24.65 -1.55
CA LYS A 10 16.13 24.42 -2.00
C LYS A 10 15.51 23.29 -1.19
N THR A 11 14.95 23.72 -0.07
CA THR A 11 13.79 23.16 0.61
C THR A 11 12.69 22.90 -0.42
N SER A 12 12.80 21.79 -1.15
CA SER A 12 11.76 21.34 -2.05
C SER A 12 10.73 20.58 -1.23
N GLY A 13 9.54 21.17 -1.14
CA GLY A 13 8.31 20.40 -1.04
C GLY A 13 8.10 19.70 0.29
N ARG A 14 7.61 20.46 1.26
CA ARG A 14 6.55 19.96 2.14
C ARG A 14 5.56 19.13 1.31
N ARG A 15 5.43 17.83 1.59
CA ARG A 15 4.15 17.12 1.78
C ARG A 15 4.42 15.63 1.97
N MET A 16 4.20 15.21 3.21
CA MET A 16 3.58 13.95 3.60
C MET A 16 4.09 12.71 2.88
N ALA A 17 4.81 11.87 3.61
CA ALA A 17 4.57 10.42 3.67
C ALA A 17 3.66 9.93 2.54
N ALA A 18 4.20 9.87 1.32
CA ALA A 18 3.43 9.47 0.16
C ALA A 18 3.38 7.95 0.21
N ARG A 19 2.44 7.49 1.05
CA ARG A 19 1.70 6.25 0.88
C ARG A 19 2.53 5.01 1.18
N GLY A 20 2.30 4.43 2.36
CA GLY A 20 2.59 3.02 2.65
C GLY A 20 1.83 2.06 1.71
N GLY A 21 2.07 2.14 0.41
CA GLY A 21 1.18 1.60 -0.61
C GLY A 21 1.88 0.93 -1.80
N ALA A 22 3.21 0.93 -1.89
CA ALA A 22 3.91 0.27 -3.00
C ALA A 22 3.72 -1.26 -3.04
N LYS A 23 3.20 -1.87 -1.97
CA LYS A 23 2.79 -3.28 -1.94
C LYS A 23 1.27 -3.50 -2.05
N SER A 24 0.49 -2.43 -2.14
CA SER A 24 -0.97 -2.46 -1.98
C SER A 24 -1.76 -2.59 -3.29
N GLY A 25 -1.22 -2.09 -4.40
CA GLY A 25 -1.94 -2.03 -5.68
C GLY A 25 -2.33 -3.39 -6.26
N GLY A 26 -1.54 -4.43 -5.99
CA GLY A 26 -1.80 -5.77 -6.52
C GLY A 26 -3.05 -6.43 -5.96
N MET A 27 -3.40 -6.19 -4.69
CA MET A 27 -4.58 -6.81 -4.06
C MET A 27 -5.89 -6.09 -4.42
N GLU A 28 -5.85 -4.78 -4.61
CA GLU A 28 -7.05 -4.00 -4.98
C GLU A 28 -7.53 -4.32 -6.40
N MET A 29 -6.60 -4.75 -7.28
CA MET A 29 -6.90 -5.24 -8.63
C MET A 29 -7.51 -6.65 -8.64
N ARG A 30 -7.36 -7.45 -7.58
CA ARG A 30 -7.92 -8.81 -7.54
C ARG A 30 -9.43 -8.81 -7.35
N THR A 31 -10.09 -9.88 -7.79
CA THR A 31 -11.54 -10.05 -7.56
C THR A 31 -11.81 -10.40 -6.10
N LYS A 32 -13.06 -10.19 -5.64
CA LYS A 32 -13.47 -10.58 -4.29
C LYS A 32 -13.30 -12.09 -4.09
N GLU A 33 -13.61 -12.90 -5.12
CA GLU A 33 -13.40 -14.35 -5.06
C GLU A 33 -11.94 -14.74 -4.88
N ASP A 34 -10.99 -14.08 -5.57
CA ASP A 34 -9.56 -14.39 -5.43
C ASP A 34 -9.08 -14.08 -4.00
N LEU A 35 -9.46 -12.91 -3.47
CA LEU A 35 -9.17 -12.51 -2.11
C LEU A 35 -9.83 -13.44 -1.08
N TYR A 36 -11.05 -13.91 -1.35
CA TYR A 36 -11.75 -14.88 -0.51
C TYR A 36 -11.00 -16.23 -0.48
N ARG A 37 -10.52 -16.70 -1.64
CA ARG A 37 -9.73 -17.94 -1.73
C ARG A 37 -8.39 -17.80 -1.03
N GLU A 38 -7.71 -16.66 -1.16
CA GLU A 38 -6.48 -16.39 -0.41
C GLU A 38 -6.75 -16.31 1.10
N ALA A 39 -7.85 -15.69 1.52
CA ALA A 39 -8.24 -15.61 2.92
C ALA A 39 -8.59 -16.99 3.49
N GLN A 40 -9.22 -17.85 2.69
CA GLN A 40 -9.49 -19.24 3.03
C GLN A 40 -8.20 -20.05 3.20
N LYS A 41 -7.25 -19.95 2.24
CA LYS A 41 -5.94 -20.61 2.34
C LYS A 41 -5.13 -20.14 3.54
N ALA A 42 -5.30 -18.88 3.92
CA ALA A 42 -4.65 -18.29 5.07
C ALA A 42 -5.35 -18.54 6.41
N GLY A 43 -6.50 -19.24 6.42
CA GLY A 43 -7.24 -19.52 7.64
C GLY A 43 -7.90 -18.30 8.29
N ILE A 44 -8.16 -17.23 7.53
CA ILE A 44 -8.79 -16.01 8.07
C ILE A 44 -10.26 -16.32 8.41
N GLU A 45 -10.61 -16.27 9.68
CA GLU A 45 -11.98 -16.48 10.15
C GLU A 45 -12.88 -15.29 9.79
N GLY A 46 -14.19 -15.55 9.67
CA GLY A 46 -15.14 -14.51 9.28
C GLY A 46 -15.02 -14.04 7.82
N ARG A 47 -14.12 -14.62 6.98
CA ARG A 47 -13.91 -14.20 5.57
C ARG A 47 -15.19 -14.15 4.74
N SER A 48 -16.19 -14.99 5.02
CA SER A 48 -17.47 -15.01 4.29
C SER A 48 -18.33 -13.77 4.56
N GLN A 49 -18.12 -13.11 5.70
CA GLN A 49 -18.79 -11.87 6.07
C GLN A 49 -18.01 -10.63 5.63
N MET A 50 -16.74 -10.79 5.25
CA MET A 50 -15.86 -9.69 4.87
C MET A 50 -16.18 -9.16 3.46
N SER A 51 -16.13 -7.82 3.33
CA SER A 51 -16.14 -7.15 2.03
C SER A 51 -14.77 -7.27 1.35
N LYS A 52 -14.68 -6.94 0.05
CA LYS A 52 -13.41 -6.96 -0.70
C LYS A 52 -12.29 -6.21 0.04
N SER A 53 -12.58 -5.01 0.54
CA SER A 53 -11.61 -4.20 1.27
C SER A 53 -11.21 -4.80 2.62
N GLN A 54 -12.15 -5.45 3.33
CA GLN A 54 -11.85 -6.15 4.58
C GLN A 54 -10.99 -7.39 4.33
N LEU A 55 -11.25 -8.16 3.26
CA LEU A 55 -10.40 -9.29 2.85
C LEU A 55 -8.98 -8.81 2.54
N ILE A 56 -8.83 -7.72 1.79
CA ILE A 56 -7.52 -7.13 1.48
C ILE A 56 -6.80 -6.70 2.77
N SER A 57 -7.51 -6.04 3.69
CA SER A 57 -6.94 -5.61 4.97
C SER A 57 -6.49 -6.81 5.81
N ALA A 58 -7.34 -7.81 5.98
CA ALA A 58 -7.03 -9.03 6.71
C ALA A 58 -5.84 -9.78 6.09
N LEU A 59 -5.77 -9.86 4.76
CA LEU A 59 -4.64 -10.46 4.04
C LEU A 59 -3.32 -9.68 4.17
N ARG A 60 -3.38 -8.37 4.42
CA ARG A 60 -2.19 -7.52 4.65
C ARG A 60 -1.70 -7.56 6.10
N HIS A 61 -2.60 -7.83 7.05
CA HIS A 61 -2.33 -7.81 8.49
C HIS A 61 -2.27 -9.21 9.15
N ARG A 62 -2.39 -10.29 8.37
CA ARG A 62 -2.23 -11.67 8.84
C ARG A 62 -0.80 -12.03 9.19
#